data_AF-A0A7U9S554-F1
#
_entry.id   AF-A0A7U9S554-F1
#
_cell.length_a   1.000
_cell.length_b   1.000
_cell.length_c   1.000
_cell.angle_alpha   90.00
_cell.angle_beta   90.00
_cell.angle_gamma   90.00
#
_symmetry.space_group_name_H-M   'P 1'
#
loop_
_entity.id
_entity.type
_entity.pdbx_description
1 polymer ?
#
loop_
_entity_poly.entity_id
_entity_poly.type
_entity_poly.pdbx_seq_one_letter_code
_entity_poly.pdbx_strand_id
1 'polypeptide(L)'
;MARNKHPEETVNLILDVAFRLIMEKGYEHTSIQDIIAHLGGLSKGAIYHHFKSKEDILVAVIDRITSESNQMLAEIRDRFDLNGNEKLKAIFRESITRPVQNDIFTAAPDFHNNPKLLFSLLHDTIENAAPNYILPIIEQGISDGSIQTEYPKQLAELILLAANVWMNPMIFDSTEEESYCKFMVFRQMLQGFGLYIVDDEILERLQELTSIYQKSKQ
;
A
#
# COMPACT_ATOMS: atom_id res chain seq x y z
N MET A 1 34.43 16.64 -13.61
CA MET A 1 33.04 16.24 -13.31
C MET A 1 32.94 14.73 -13.55
N ALA A 2 32.83 13.93 -12.50
CA ALA A 2 32.73 12.48 -12.65
C ALA A 2 31.36 12.14 -13.26
N ARG A 3 31.40 11.57 -14.47
CA ARG A 3 30.23 10.98 -15.13
C ARG A 3 29.76 9.83 -14.23
N ASN A 4 28.53 9.91 -13.76
CA ASN A 4 27.98 8.98 -12.79
C ASN A 4 28.01 7.56 -13.37
N LYS A 5 28.84 6.67 -12.80
CA LYS A 5 29.10 5.33 -13.36
C LYS A 5 27.95 4.34 -13.14
N HIS A 6 26.99 4.68 -12.26
CA HIS A 6 25.87 3.83 -11.87
C HIS A 6 24.59 4.68 -11.71
N PRO A 7 23.82 4.90 -12.79
CA PRO A 7 22.61 5.73 -12.74
C PRO A 7 21.52 5.15 -11.81
N GLU A 8 21.39 3.82 -11.74
CA GLU A 8 20.41 3.15 -10.87
C GLU A 8 20.72 3.33 -9.38
N GLU A 9 22.00 3.19 -8.98
CA GLU A 9 22.44 3.42 -7.60
C GLU A 9 22.13 4.86 -7.14
N THR A 10 22.24 5.82 -8.06
CA THR A 10 21.93 7.23 -7.78
C THR A 10 20.44 7.45 -7.62
N VAL A 11 19.62 6.84 -8.47
CA VAL A 11 18.16 6.90 -8.33
C VAL A 11 17.74 6.31 -6.99
N ASN A 12 18.24 5.12 -6.62
CA ASN A 12 17.91 4.50 -5.35
C ASN A 12 18.28 5.37 -4.15
N LEU A 13 19.48 5.97 -4.17
CA LEU A 13 19.90 6.89 -3.11
C LEU A 13 19.01 8.14 -3.02
N ILE A 14 18.60 8.71 -4.17
CA ILE A 14 17.65 9.82 -4.20
C ILE A 14 16.32 9.41 -3.56
N LEU A 15 15.79 8.24 -3.93
CA LEU A 15 14.53 7.74 -3.41
C LEU A 15 14.60 7.39 -1.92
N ASP A 16 15.72 6.85 -1.43
CA ASP A 16 15.96 6.57 -0.01
C ASP A 16 15.91 7.84 0.83
N VAL A 17 16.64 8.87 0.39
CA VAL A 17 16.67 10.16 1.08
C VAL A 17 15.32 10.85 0.99
N ALA A 18 14.67 10.85 -0.19
CA ALA A 18 13.36 11.46 -0.37
C ALA A 18 12.30 10.78 0.50
N PHE A 19 12.24 9.44 0.48
CA PHE A 19 11.30 8.67 1.29
C PHE A 19 11.47 9.00 2.78
N ARG A 20 12.69 8.93 3.30
CA ARG A 20 12.98 9.24 4.70
C ARG A 20 12.53 10.66 5.07
N LEU A 21 12.90 11.66 4.27
CA LEU A 21 12.52 13.05 4.55
C LEU A 21 11.00 13.26 4.47
N ILE A 22 10.32 12.65 3.51
CA ILE A 22 8.85 12.73 3.41
C ILE A 22 8.19 12.11 4.65
N MET A 23 8.70 10.96 5.12
CA MET A 23 8.19 10.30 6.33
C MET A 23 8.45 11.13 7.60
N GLU A 24 9.62 11.76 7.73
CA GLU A 24 10.01 12.50 8.94
C GLU A 24 9.35 13.89 9.06
N LYS A 25 9.25 14.63 7.95
CA LYS A 25 8.80 16.04 7.98
C LYS A 25 7.60 16.37 7.08
N GLY A 26 7.13 15.42 6.28
CA GLY A 26 6.03 15.65 5.35
C GLY A 26 6.47 16.05 3.94
N TYR A 27 5.68 15.67 2.93
CA TYR A 27 5.92 16.03 1.52
C TYR A 27 5.99 17.55 1.30
N GLU A 28 5.11 18.33 1.92
CA GLU A 28 5.06 19.79 1.72
C GLU A 28 6.29 20.50 2.29
N HIS A 29 6.85 19.99 3.39
CA HIS A 29 8.05 20.53 4.03
C HIS A 29 9.35 19.94 3.49
N THR A 30 9.28 19.09 2.46
CA THR A 30 10.44 18.53 1.77
C THR A 30 10.67 19.27 0.46
N SER A 31 11.83 19.92 0.32
CA SER A 31 12.29 20.50 -0.94
C SER A 31 13.31 19.61 -1.65
N ILE A 32 13.48 19.80 -2.97
CA ILE A 32 14.56 19.15 -3.72
C ILE A 32 15.92 19.54 -3.14
N GLN A 33 16.09 20.77 -2.65
CA GLN A 33 17.32 21.23 -2.00
C GLN A 33 17.61 20.46 -0.72
N ASP A 34 16.59 20.15 0.08
CA ASP A 34 16.77 19.32 1.28
C ASP A 34 17.23 17.92 0.91
N ILE A 35 16.64 17.32 -0.13
CA ILE A 35 17.05 16.01 -0.64
C ILE A 35 18.53 16.07 -1.05
N ILE A 36 18.94 17.06 -1.85
CA ILE A 36 20.34 17.26 -2.28
C ILE A 36 21.29 17.36 -1.10
N ALA A 37 20.93 18.14 -0.07
CA ALA A 37 21.77 18.36 1.10
C ALA A 37 22.09 17.05 1.85
N HIS A 38 21.19 16.06 1.77
CA HIS A 38 21.35 14.76 2.42
C HIS A 38 21.97 13.67 1.51
N LEU A 39 22.32 13.99 0.26
CA LEU A 39 22.91 13.04 -0.70
C LEU A 39 24.44 12.97 -0.68
N GLY A 40 25.10 13.51 0.34
CA GLY A 40 26.53 13.26 0.60
C GLY A 40 27.48 13.68 -0.53
N GLY A 41 27.15 14.71 -1.31
CA GLY A 41 28.03 15.26 -2.35
C GLY A 41 27.56 15.07 -3.80
N LEU A 42 26.39 14.47 -4.03
CA LEU A 42 25.76 14.50 -5.36
C LEU A 42 25.39 15.94 -5.76
N SER A 43 25.73 16.31 -6.99
CA SER A 43 25.43 17.65 -7.50
C SER A 43 23.93 17.82 -7.78
N LYS A 44 23.44 19.06 -7.72
CA LYS A 44 22.09 19.42 -8.18
C LYS A 44 21.78 18.86 -9.58
N GLY A 45 22.77 18.86 -10.48
CA GLY A 45 22.63 18.31 -11.83
C GLY A 45 22.35 16.80 -11.88
N ALA A 46 22.74 16.03 -10.85
CA ALA A 46 22.46 14.61 -10.78
C ALA A 46 20.97 14.34 -10.53
N ILE A 47 20.31 15.08 -9.64
CA ILE A 47 18.85 14.91 -9.43
C ILE A 47 18.07 15.33 -10.67
N TYR A 48 18.35 16.52 -11.21
CA TYR A 48 17.61 17.03 -12.39
C TYR A 48 17.86 16.23 -13.67
N HIS A 49 18.86 15.35 -13.68
CA HIS A 49 19.03 14.37 -14.76
C HIS A 49 18.01 13.22 -14.69
N HIS A 50 17.59 12.84 -13.48
CA HIS A 50 16.67 11.72 -13.25
C HIS A 50 15.22 12.16 -13.02
N PHE A 51 15.00 13.30 -12.37
CA PHE A 51 13.68 13.79 -11.98
C PHE A 51 13.51 15.25 -12.39
N LYS A 52 12.41 15.59 -13.07
CA LYS A 52 12.15 16.96 -13.54
C LYS A 52 11.51 17.80 -12.44
N SER A 53 10.82 17.18 -11.49
CA SER A 53 10.04 17.84 -10.45
C SER A 53 10.10 17.09 -9.12
N LYS A 54 9.58 17.72 -8.05
CA LYS A 54 9.42 17.06 -6.74
C LYS A 54 8.32 16.00 -6.83
N GLU A 55 7.31 16.26 -7.65
CA GLU A 55 6.21 15.36 -7.95
C GLU A 55 6.70 14.08 -8.63
N ASP A 56 7.64 14.17 -9.56
CA ASP A 56 8.25 13.00 -10.23
C ASP A 56 8.98 12.11 -9.21
N ILE A 57 9.65 12.72 -8.22
CA ILE A 57 10.30 12.00 -7.12
C ILE A 57 9.24 11.31 -6.26
N LEU A 58 8.13 11.99 -5.94
CA LEU A 58 7.05 11.40 -5.15
C LEU A 58 6.44 10.20 -5.86
N VAL A 59 6.16 10.28 -7.16
CA VAL A 59 5.64 9.16 -7.95
C VAL A 59 6.59 7.97 -7.87
N ALA A 60 7.89 8.19 -8.11
CA ALA A 60 8.87 7.11 -8.01
C ALA A 60 9.03 6.54 -6.59
N VAL A 61 8.85 7.37 -5.55
CA VAL A 61 8.79 6.90 -4.15
C VAL A 61 7.56 6.03 -3.93
N ILE A 62 6.37 6.43 -4.42
CA ILE A 62 5.14 5.63 -4.35
C ILE A 62 5.33 4.30 -5.05
N ASP A 63 5.80 4.31 -6.30
CA ASP A 63 6.04 3.09 -7.08
C ASP A 63 6.96 2.12 -6.33
N ARG A 64 7.99 2.65 -5.66
CA ARG A 64 8.90 1.85 -4.85
C ARG A 64 8.23 1.27 -3.60
N ILE A 65 7.41 2.06 -2.90
CA ILE A 65 6.66 1.61 -1.72
C ILE A 65 5.67 0.51 -2.10
N THR A 66 4.98 0.66 -3.24
CA THR A 66 3.94 -0.28 -3.67
C THR A 66 4.48 -1.47 -4.45
N SER A 67 5.72 -1.42 -4.96
CA SER A 67 6.33 -2.45 -5.81
C SER A 67 6.26 -3.85 -5.21
N GLU A 68 6.63 -4.04 -3.95
CA GLU A 68 6.62 -5.37 -3.31
C GLU A 68 5.20 -5.91 -3.16
N SER A 69 4.25 -5.04 -2.79
CA SER A 69 2.84 -5.40 -2.70
C SER A 69 2.25 -5.72 -4.09
N ASN A 70 2.59 -4.93 -5.10
CA ASN A 70 2.16 -5.14 -6.49
C ASN A 70 2.72 -6.45 -7.06
N GLN A 71 3.96 -6.80 -6.72
CA GLN A 71 4.54 -8.08 -7.08
C GLN A 71 3.77 -9.25 -6.44
N MET A 72 3.52 -9.19 -5.13
CA MET A 72 2.71 -10.21 -4.44
C MET A 72 1.31 -10.35 -5.04
N LEU A 73 0.65 -9.23 -5.35
CA LEU A 73 -0.65 -9.22 -6.01
C LEU A 73 -0.60 -9.89 -7.39
N ALA A 74 0.43 -9.60 -8.19
CA ALA A 74 0.64 -10.21 -9.50
C ALA A 74 0.87 -11.72 -9.40
N GLU A 75 1.74 -12.15 -8.49
CA GLU A 75 2.05 -13.56 -8.25
C GLU A 75 0.79 -14.36 -7.89
N ILE A 76 -0.08 -13.83 -7.01
CA ILE A 76 -1.33 -14.50 -6.64
C ILE A 76 -2.37 -14.45 -7.75
N ARG A 77 -2.50 -13.32 -8.46
CA ARG A 77 -3.38 -13.19 -9.63
C ARG A 77 -3.07 -14.27 -10.68
N ASP A 78 -1.79 -14.56 -10.90
CA ASP A 78 -1.33 -15.45 -11.97
C ASP A 78 -1.31 -16.94 -11.56
N ARG A 79 -1.70 -17.27 -10.32
CA ARG A 79 -1.85 -18.67 -9.88
C ARG A 79 -2.98 -19.37 -10.64
N PHE A 80 -2.69 -20.53 -11.21
CA PHE A 80 -3.69 -21.33 -11.95
C PHE A 80 -4.39 -22.37 -11.07
N ASP A 81 -3.84 -22.63 -9.87
CA ASP A 81 -4.32 -23.65 -8.95
C ASP A 81 -5.42 -23.15 -8.00
N LEU A 82 -5.78 -21.86 -8.09
CA LEU A 82 -6.76 -21.19 -7.22
C LEU A 82 -7.94 -20.60 -8.01
N ASN A 83 -9.15 -20.70 -7.44
CA ASN A 83 -10.33 -19.95 -7.90
C ASN A 83 -10.29 -18.47 -7.47
N GLY A 84 -11.24 -17.65 -7.94
CA GLY A 84 -11.26 -16.21 -7.64
C GLY A 84 -11.32 -15.88 -6.14
N ASN A 85 -12.16 -16.60 -5.40
CA ASN A 85 -12.30 -16.43 -3.94
C ASN A 85 -11.02 -16.81 -3.18
N GLU A 86 -10.41 -17.93 -3.54
CA GLU A 86 -9.15 -18.40 -2.95
C GLU A 86 -7.99 -17.44 -3.20
N LYS A 87 -7.93 -16.81 -4.38
CA LYS A 87 -6.94 -15.77 -4.69
C LYS A 87 -7.12 -14.53 -3.83
N LEU A 88 -8.36 -14.03 -3.69
CA LEU A 88 -8.63 -12.88 -2.81
C LEU A 88 -8.32 -13.22 -1.35
N LYS A 89 -8.61 -14.45 -0.93
CA LYS A 89 -8.25 -14.94 0.41
C LYS A 89 -6.74 -14.96 0.63
N ALA A 90 -5.98 -15.46 -0.34
CA ALA A 90 -4.53 -15.43 -0.29
C ALA A 90 -3.97 -14.00 -0.24
N ILE A 91 -4.49 -13.08 -1.06
CA ILE A 91 -4.09 -11.67 -1.03
C ILE A 91 -4.33 -11.05 0.34
N PHE A 92 -5.53 -11.25 0.91
CA PHE A 92 -5.87 -10.67 2.21
C PHE A 92 -5.01 -11.24 3.34
N ARG A 93 -4.66 -12.53 3.28
CA ARG A 93 -3.77 -13.15 4.25
C ARG A 93 -2.35 -12.58 4.12
N GLU A 94 -1.77 -12.61 2.92
CA GLU A 94 -0.40 -12.12 2.68
C GLU A 94 -0.27 -10.62 2.98
N SER A 95 -1.33 -9.82 2.79
CA SER A 95 -1.29 -8.39 3.10
C SER A 95 -1.17 -8.09 4.60
N ILE A 96 -1.46 -9.03 5.50
CA ILE A 96 -1.41 -8.81 6.96
C ILE A 96 -0.35 -9.66 7.68
N THR A 97 0.15 -10.72 7.04
CA THR A 97 1.13 -11.63 7.65
C THR A 97 2.59 -11.29 7.28
N ARG A 98 2.81 -10.48 6.24
CA ARG A 98 4.17 -10.12 5.81
C ARG A 98 4.96 -9.43 6.93
N PRO A 99 6.23 -9.81 7.16
CA PRO A 99 7.05 -9.23 8.23
C PRO A 99 7.17 -7.71 8.17
N VAL A 100 7.25 -7.15 6.95
CA VAL A 100 7.31 -5.69 6.71
C VAL A 100 6.14 -4.94 7.33
N GLN A 101 4.98 -5.59 7.51
CA GLN A 101 3.82 -4.94 8.12
C GLN A 101 4.03 -4.67 9.61
N ASN A 102 4.77 -5.52 10.32
CA ASN A 102 5.12 -5.21 11.72
C ASN A 102 6.00 -3.97 11.80
N ASP A 103 6.96 -3.82 10.87
CA ASP A 103 7.85 -2.66 10.83
C ASP A 103 7.08 -1.37 10.48
N ILE A 104 6.18 -1.43 9.49
CA ILE A 104 5.32 -0.28 9.12
C ILE A 104 4.38 0.10 10.26
N PHE A 105 3.75 -0.88 10.92
CA PHE A 105 2.86 -0.65 12.07
C PHE A 105 3.59 -0.12 13.30
N THR A 106 4.85 -0.52 13.50
CA THR A 106 5.71 0.03 14.55
C THR A 106 6.18 1.44 14.21
N ALA A 107 6.59 1.68 12.96
CA ALA A 107 7.03 3.01 12.50
C ALA A 107 5.90 4.03 12.53
N ALA A 108 4.64 3.60 12.41
CA ALA A 108 3.44 4.41 12.54
C ALA A 108 3.53 5.74 11.72
N PRO A 109 3.76 5.66 10.40
CA PRO A 109 3.92 6.86 9.58
C PRO A 109 2.70 7.77 9.70
N ASP A 110 2.96 9.05 9.94
CA ASP A 110 1.89 10.03 10.12
C ASP A 110 1.37 10.52 8.76
N PHE A 111 0.24 9.95 8.35
CA PHE A 111 -0.47 10.34 7.14
C PHE A 111 -1.14 11.71 7.24
N HIS A 112 -1.42 12.23 8.45
CA HIS A 112 -1.98 13.58 8.63
C HIS A 112 -0.97 14.65 8.20
N ASN A 113 0.31 14.41 8.44
CA ASN A 113 1.42 15.24 7.98
C ASN A 113 1.82 14.99 6.52
N ASN A 114 1.15 14.04 5.85
CA ASN A 114 1.44 13.61 4.48
C ASN A 114 0.19 13.44 3.59
N PRO A 115 -0.71 14.45 3.49
CA PRO A 115 -1.96 14.31 2.75
C PRO A 115 -1.76 14.05 1.25
N LYS A 116 -0.70 14.59 0.65
CA LYS A 116 -0.37 14.37 -0.76
C LYS A 116 0.09 12.93 -1.01
N LEU A 117 0.83 12.33 -0.07
CA LEU A 117 1.23 10.93 -0.13
C LEU A 117 -0.01 10.03 -0.04
N LEU A 118 -0.87 10.27 0.95
CA LEU A 118 -2.12 9.54 1.13
C LEU A 118 -2.98 9.61 -0.14
N PHE A 119 -3.18 10.81 -0.70
CA PHE A 119 -3.89 10.97 -1.97
C PHE A 119 -3.26 10.18 -3.12
N SER A 120 -1.92 10.15 -3.19
CA SER A 120 -1.22 9.42 -4.26
C SER A 120 -1.38 7.91 -4.12
N LEU A 121 -1.34 7.37 -2.89
CA LEU A 121 -1.62 5.95 -2.61
C LEU A 121 -3.07 5.57 -2.94
N LEU A 122 -4.03 6.44 -2.62
CA LEU A 122 -5.44 6.26 -2.98
C LEU A 122 -5.61 6.22 -4.51
N HIS A 123 -4.98 7.17 -5.21
CA HIS A 123 -5.04 7.24 -6.65
C HIS A 123 -4.39 6.02 -7.31
N ASP A 124 -3.23 5.57 -6.83
CA ASP A 124 -2.57 4.34 -7.30
C ASP A 124 -3.44 3.10 -7.06
N THR A 125 -4.12 3.04 -5.92
CA THR A 125 -5.04 1.95 -5.59
C THR A 125 -6.16 1.82 -6.64
N ILE A 126 -6.76 2.95 -7.07
CA ILE A 126 -7.90 2.96 -7.99
C ILE A 126 -7.44 2.82 -9.45
N GLU A 127 -6.41 3.55 -9.86
CA GLU A 127 -6.00 3.61 -11.26
C GLU A 127 -5.07 2.46 -11.66
N ASN A 128 -4.35 1.85 -10.69
CA ASN A 128 -3.40 0.79 -10.96
C ASN A 128 -3.77 -0.53 -10.27
N ALA A 129 -3.84 -0.56 -8.94
CA ALA A 129 -3.92 -1.83 -8.23
C ALA A 129 -5.26 -2.57 -8.45
N ALA A 130 -6.38 -1.85 -8.37
CA ALA A 130 -7.72 -2.41 -8.59
C ALA A 130 -7.87 -3.01 -10.00
N PRO A 131 -7.64 -2.27 -11.11
CA PRO A 131 -7.85 -2.81 -12.46
C PRO A 131 -6.83 -3.86 -12.87
N ASN A 132 -5.57 -3.78 -12.42
CA ASN A 132 -4.52 -4.70 -12.89
C ASN A 132 -4.43 -6.01 -12.09
N TYR A 133 -4.89 -6.02 -10.83
CA TYR A 133 -4.75 -7.20 -9.96
C TYR A 133 -6.07 -7.75 -9.46
N ILE A 134 -6.93 -6.91 -8.88
CA ILE A 134 -8.13 -7.38 -8.20
C ILE A 134 -9.28 -7.64 -9.17
N LEU A 135 -9.50 -6.76 -10.14
CA LEU A 135 -10.56 -6.92 -11.13
C LEU A 135 -10.46 -8.24 -11.91
N PRO A 136 -9.28 -8.66 -12.44
CA PRO A 136 -9.16 -9.95 -13.12
C PRO A 136 -9.50 -11.14 -12.22
N ILE A 137 -9.18 -11.05 -10.93
CA ILE A 137 -9.51 -12.09 -9.94
C ILE A 137 -11.03 -12.15 -9.70
N ILE A 138 -11.68 -10.98 -9.61
CA ILE A 138 -13.14 -10.91 -9.48
C ILE A 138 -13.83 -11.46 -10.73
N GLU A 139 -13.37 -11.10 -11.93
CA GLU A 139 -13.91 -11.62 -13.19
C GLU A 139 -13.74 -13.14 -13.31
N GLN A 140 -12.60 -13.68 -12.87
CA GLN A 140 -12.40 -15.12 -12.75
C GLN A 140 -13.41 -15.71 -11.76
N GLY A 141 -13.57 -15.11 -10.58
CA GLY A 141 -14.49 -15.60 -9.55
C GLY A 141 -15.96 -15.58 -9.97
N ILE A 142 -16.35 -14.64 -10.83
CA ILE A 142 -17.67 -14.65 -11.47
C ILE A 142 -17.79 -15.82 -12.44
N SER A 143 -16.75 -16.06 -13.24
CA SER A 143 -16.73 -17.13 -14.24
C SER A 143 -16.73 -18.53 -13.61
N ASP A 144 -16.04 -18.71 -12.48
CA ASP A 144 -15.98 -19.96 -11.72
C ASP A 144 -17.11 -20.12 -10.68
N GLY A 145 -17.93 -19.08 -10.49
CA GLY A 145 -19.08 -19.07 -9.59
C GLY A 145 -18.75 -18.84 -8.11
N SER A 146 -17.48 -18.58 -7.76
CA SER A 146 -17.04 -18.31 -6.39
C SER A 146 -17.31 -16.88 -5.90
N ILE A 147 -17.67 -15.95 -6.79
CA ILE A 147 -17.97 -14.54 -6.49
C ILE A 147 -19.26 -14.13 -7.21
N GLN A 148 -20.14 -13.42 -6.51
CA GLN A 148 -21.44 -12.98 -7.02
C GLN A 148 -21.53 -11.45 -7.03
N THR A 149 -21.44 -10.83 -8.20
CA THR A 149 -21.70 -9.39 -8.37
C THR A 149 -21.98 -9.07 -9.84
N GLU A 150 -22.79 -8.04 -10.09
CA GLU A 150 -22.98 -7.45 -11.43
C GLU A 150 -22.01 -6.28 -11.70
N TYR A 151 -21.25 -5.85 -10.69
CA TYR A 151 -20.42 -4.65 -10.70
C TYR A 151 -18.96 -4.97 -10.28
N PRO A 152 -18.22 -5.77 -11.07
CA PRO A 152 -16.90 -6.29 -10.68
C PRO A 152 -15.86 -5.20 -10.45
N LYS A 153 -15.85 -4.15 -11.29
CA LYS A 153 -14.92 -3.03 -11.16
C LYS A 153 -15.12 -2.29 -9.84
N GLN A 154 -16.36 -1.94 -9.51
CA GLN A 154 -16.69 -1.22 -8.29
C GLN A 154 -16.40 -2.06 -7.04
N LEU A 155 -16.64 -3.38 -7.12
CA LEU A 155 -16.27 -4.28 -6.03
C LEU A 155 -14.75 -4.33 -5.83
N ALA A 156 -13.95 -4.38 -6.91
CA ALA A 156 -12.49 -4.36 -6.82
C ALA A 156 -11.97 -3.09 -6.11
N GLU A 157 -12.45 -1.93 -6.54
CA GLU A 157 -12.12 -0.63 -5.95
C GLU A 157 -12.51 -0.56 -4.47
N LEU A 158 -13.75 -0.96 -4.14
CA LEU A 158 -14.27 -0.91 -2.78
C LEU A 158 -13.50 -1.82 -1.82
N ILE A 159 -13.15 -3.04 -2.26
CA ILE A 159 -12.36 -3.98 -1.46
C ILE A 159 -11.01 -3.36 -1.08
N LEU A 160 -10.29 -2.77 -2.05
CA LEU A 160 -8.99 -2.17 -1.76
C LEU A 160 -9.10 -0.89 -0.92
N LEU A 161 -10.10 -0.04 -1.17
CA LEU A 161 -10.32 1.16 -0.35
C LEU A 161 -10.67 0.79 1.10
N ALA A 162 -11.52 -0.21 1.31
CA ALA A 162 -11.83 -0.69 2.64
C ALA A 162 -10.57 -1.20 3.35
N ALA A 163 -9.81 -2.08 2.68
CA ALA A 163 -8.62 -2.71 3.26
C ALA A 163 -7.46 -1.73 3.51
N ASN A 164 -7.12 -0.88 2.54
CA ASN A 164 -5.94 -0.02 2.60
C ASN A 164 -6.17 1.31 3.33
N VAL A 165 -7.45 1.74 3.43
CA VAL A 165 -7.80 3.09 3.89
C VAL A 165 -8.68 3.03 5.12
N TRP A 166 -9.91 2.53 4.95
CA TRP A 166 -10.92 2.61 6.01
C TRP A 166 -10.53 1.80 7.25
N MET A 167 -9.96 0.62 7.03
CA MET A 167 -9.51 -0.31 8.07
C MET A 167 -8.10 0.00 8.58
N ASN A 168 -7.37 0.93 7.95
CA ASN A 168 -6.02 1.28 8.35
C ASN A 168 -6.05 2.22 9.57
N PRO A 169 -5.58 1.78 10.75
CA PRO A 169 -5.64 2.58 11.97
C PRO A 169 -4.71 3.80 11.93
N MET A 170 -3.69 3.83 11.06
CA MET A 170 -2.78 4.97 10.91
C MET A 170 -3.43 6.20 10.27
N ILE A 171 -4.54 5.99 9.55
CA ILE A 171 -5.24 7.08 8.84
C ILE A 171 -6.29 7.71 9.76
N PHE A 172 -6.96 6.91 10.58
CA PHE A 172 -8.12 7.34 11.37
C PHE A 172 -7.94 7.23 12.88
N ASP A 173 -6.74 6.86 13.35
CA ASP A 173 -6.44 6.67 14.77
C ASP A 173 -7.42 5.75 15.49
N SER A 174 -7.86 4.71 14.77
CA SER A 174 -8.88 3.80 15.27
C SER A 174 -8.40 3.00 16.46
N THR A 175 -9.27 2.85 17.45
CA THR A 175 -9.02 1.97 18.59
C THR A 175 -9.00 0.49 18.17
N GLU A 176 -8.49 -0.40 19.02
CA GLU A 176 -8.61 -1.86 18.80
C GLU A 176 -10.08 -2.27 18.61
N GLU A 177 -10.98 -1.75 19.46
CA GLU A 177 -12.43 -2.01 19.39
C GLU A 177 -13.04 -1.49 18.08
N GLU A 178 -12.72 -0.26 17.67
CA GLU A 178 -13.23 0.31 16.42
C GLU A 178 -12.70 -0.44 15.20
N SER A 179 -11.41 -0.80 15.21
CA SER A 179 -10.79 -1.58 14.14
C SER A 179 -11.47 -2.93 14.02
N TYR A 180 -11.68 -3.63 15.15
CA TYR A 180 -12.46 -4.86 15.21
C TYR A 180 -13.86 -4.70 14.60
N CYS A 181 -14.61 -3.66 14.98
CA CYS A 181 -15.93 -3.39 14.42
C CYS A 181 -15.88 -3.19 12.89
N LYS A 182 -14.90 -2.43 12.39
CA LYS A 182 -14.69 -2.25 10.94
C LYS A 182 -14.40 -3.58 10.24
N PHE A 183 -13.56 -4.44 10.83
CA PHE A 183 -13.26 -5.77 10.32
C PHE A 183 -14.52 -6.64 10.24
N MET A 184 -15.39 -6.61 11.25
CA MET A 184 -16.63 -7.40 11.25
C MET A 184 -17.61 -6.94 10.17
N VAL A 185 -17.75 -5.61 9.97
CA VAL A 185 -18.57 -5.07 8.88
C VAL A 185 -17.98 -5.43 7.51
N PHE A 186 -16.65 -5.34 7.36
CA PHE A 186 -15.97 -5.74 6.12
C PHE A 186 -16.19 -7.23 5.82
N ARG A 187 -16.05 -8.12 6.82
CA ARG A 187 -16.36 -9.56 6.70
C ARG A 187 -17.80 -9.78 6.26
N GLN A 188 -18.76 -9.11 6.90
CA GLN A 188 -20.18 -9.24 6.55
C GLN A 188 -20.47 -8.75 5.12
N MET A 189 -19.87 -7.64 4.71
CA MET A 189 -19.99 -7.09 3.36
C MET A 189 -19.49 -8.09 2.32
N LEU A 190 -18.29 -8.66 2.53
CA LEU A 190 -17.69 -9.64 1.63
C LEU A 190 -18.55 -10.91 1.49
N GLN A 191 -19.13 -11.40 2.60
CA GLN A 191 -20.03 -12.56 2.58
C GLN A 191 -21.25 -12.34 1.67
N GLY A 192 -21.75 -11.10 1.57
CA GLY A 192 -22.83 -10.73 0.66
C GLY A 192 -22.51 -10.96 -0.82
N PHE A 193 -21.23 -10.99 -1.20
CA PHE A 193 -20.74 -11.27 -2.55
C PHE A 193 -20.25 -12.73 -2.72
N GLY A 194 -20.52 -13.61 -1.75
CA GLY A 194 -20.00 -14.98 -1.72
C GLY A 194 -18.53 -15.08 -1.29
N LEU A 195 -17.92 -13.98 -0.82
CA LEU A 195 -16.52 -13.93 -0.41
C LEU A 195 -16.35 -14.30 1.07
N TYR A 196 -15.75 -15.46 1.33
CA TYR A 196 -15.47 -15.97 2.68
C TYR A 196 -13.97 -15.86 3.00
N ILE A 197 -13.47 -14.64 2.86
CA ILE A 197 -12.04 -14.33 2.94
C ILE A 197 -11.56 -14.25 4.40
N VAL A 198 -12.32 -13.56 5.26
CA VAL A 198 -11.94 -13.26 6.64
C VAL A 198 -12.37 -14.41 7.55
N ASP A 199 -11.40 -15.22 7.97
CA ASP A 199 -11.54 -16.24 9.02
C ASP A 199 -11.01 -15.74 10.38
N ASP A 200 -11.15 -16.56 11.41
CA ASP A 200 -10.83 -16.15 12.78
C ASP A 200 -9.31 -15.97 12.99
N GLU A 201 -8.46 -16.70 12.25
CA GLU A 201 -7.00 -16.51 12.23
C GLU A 201 -6.62 -15.12 11.69
N ILE A 202 -7.24 -14.72 10.57
CA ILE A 202 -7.09 -13.39 9.99
C ILE A 202 -7.55 -12.30 10.98
N LEU A 203 -8.64 -12.55 11.70
CA LEU A 203 -9.19 -11.62 12.68
C LEU A 203 -8.23 -11.38 13.86
N GLU A 204 -7.67 -12.45 14.43
CA GLU A 204 -6.68 -12.37 15.51
C GLU A 204 -5.45 -11.57 15.07
N ARG A 205 -4.94 -11.83 13.85
CA ARG A 205 -3.78 -11.14 13.31
C ARG A 205 -4.01 -9.64 13.12
N LEU A 206 -5.20 -9.24 12.69
CA LEU A 206 -5.57 -7.84 12.53
C LEU A 206 -5.67 -7.09 13.87
N GLN A 207 -6.17 -7.76 14.91
CA GLN A 207 -6.17 -7.22 16.27
C GLN A 207 -4.73 -7.03 16.78
N GLU A 208 -3.85 -8.00 16.55
CA GLU A 208 -2.44 -7.91 16.91
C GLU A 208 -1.75 -6.70 16.26
N LEU A 209 -1.92 -6.49 14.95
CA LEU A 209 -1.38 -5.34 14.23
C LEU A 209 -1.90 -4.01 14.79
N THR A 210 -3.19 -3.94 15.10
CA THR A 210 -3.80 -2.74 15.70
C THR A 210 -3.18 -2.47 17.09
N SER A 211 -2.95 -3.50 17.89
CA SER A 211 -2.30 -3.38 19.19
C SER A 211 -0.85 -2.90 19.09
N ILE A 212 -0.10 -3.38 18.10
CA ILE A 212 1.27 -2.91 17.82
C ILE A 212 1.27 -1.40 17.52
N TYR A 213 0.36 -0.93 16.66
CA TYR A 213 0.24 0.50 16.34
C TYR A 213 -0.15 1.35 17.56
N GLN A 214 -1.07 0.88 18.41
CA GLN A 214 -1.44 1.64 19.60
C GLN A 214 -0.29 1.77 20.60
N LYS A 215 0.53 0.71 20.75
CA LYS A 215 1.70 0.74 21.62
C LYS A 215 2.80 1.66 21.10
N SER A 216 2.96 1.82 19.79
CA SER A 216 3.95 2.76 19.23
C SER A 216 3.56 4.23 19.41
N LYS A 217 2.28 4.53 19.71
CA LYS A 217 1.79 5.86 20.05
C LYS A 217 1.96 6.26 21.53
N GLN A 218 2.32 5.33 22.42
CA GLN A 218 2.55 5.58 23.86
C GLN A 218 4.02 5.92 24.15
#